data_AF-A0A2V8IUT5-F1
#
_entry.id   AF-A0A2V8IUT5-F1
#
_cell.length_a   1.000
_cell.length_b   1.000
_cell.length_c   1.000
_cell.angle_alpha   90.00
_cell.angle_beta   90.00
_cell.angle_gamma   90.00
#
_symmetry.space_group_name_H-M   'P 1'
#
loop_
_entity.id
_entity.type
_entity.pdbx_description
1 polymer ?
#
loop_
_entity_poly.entity_id
_entity_poly.type
_entity_poly.pdbx_seq_one_letter_code
_entity_poly.pdbx_strand_id
1 'polypeptide(L)'
;MRVAKSNSCGTAFTCFSTLSVFAGTRSPDHIATIREARRTNEPDPITAAAICELAGAHGITVHLRGDRRHIQHRDVKILRETVKTKLNIEMAATKEVTGIALEVIPDQVTLVPELPGEITTTGGLDCTRNQEAITSAIKHLQSNNINVSLFIDPAESQIRAALSLGARTIELNTALYSDATLRNRETQQGTEALAAVKQAAEL
;
A
#
# COMPACT_ATOMS: atom_id res chain seq x y z
N MET A 1 -1.28 5.77 -16.67
CA MET A 1 -1.17 5.35 -15.26
C MET A 1 -0.13 4.24 -15.19
N ARG A 2 0.74 4.17 -14.17
CA ARG A 2 1.68 3.03 -14.06
C ARG A 2 1.00 1.93 -13.26
N VAL A 3 0.78 0.76 -13.86
CA VAL A 3 0.33 -0.45 -13.16
C VAL A 3 1.45 -1.49 -13.16
N ALA A 4 1.73 -2.10 -12.02
CA ALA A 4 2.73 -3.16 -11.89
C ALA A 4 2.20 -4.47 -12.54
N LYS A 5 2.90 -5.00 -13.55
CA LYS A 5 2.51 -6.21 -14.31
C LYS A 5 3.46 -7.39 -14.06
N SER A 6 2.94 -8.62 -14.07
CA SER A 6 3.74 -9.87 -14.13
C SER A 6 3.19 -10.85 -15.17
N ASN A 7 4.04 -11.41 -16.02
CA ASN A 7 3.76 -12.59 -16.84
C ASN A 7 5.00 -13.49 -16.89
N SER A 8 4.90 -14.70 -16.33
CA SER A 8 5.17 -16.01 -16.95
C SER A 8 5.68 -17.03 -15.92
N CYS A 9 5.09 -18.23 -16.01
CA CYS A 9 5.41 -19.43 -15.23
C CYS A 9 6.46 -20.24 -16.01
N GLY A 10 7.50 -20.76 -15.35
CA GLY A 10 8.47 -21.68 -15.96
C GLY A 10 9.82 -21.75 -15.25
N THR A 11 9.92 -22.71 -14.32
CA THR A 11 11.11 -23.47 -13.90
C THR A 11 12.53 -22.86 -13.95
N ALA A 12 13.15 -22.91 -12.77
CA ALA A 12 14.57 -23.19 -12.49
C ALA A 12 15.62 -22.12 -12.86
N PHE A 13 16.22 -21.59 -11.78
CA PHE A 13 17.62 -21.17 -11.64
C PHE A 13 18.29 -20.44 -12.83
N THR A 14 18.60 -19.17 -12.55
CA THR A 14 19.62 -18.29 -13.15
C THR A 14 19.11 -17.11 -14.01
N CYS A 15 19.48 -15.92 -13.52
CA CYS A 15 19.95 -14.76 -14.27
C CYS A 15 18.96 -13.64 -14.69
N PHE A 16 19.50 -12.41 -14.57
CA PHE A 16 19.13 -11.13 -15.18
C PHE A 16 17.98 -10.28 -14.61
N SER A 17 18.41 -9.20 -13.93
CA SER A 17 18.11 -7.79 -14.22
C SER A 17 16.74 -7.39 -14.78
N THR A 18 16.21 -6.32 -14.18
CA THR A 18 15.15 -5.44 -14.69
C THR A 18 13.78 -6.09 -14.86
N LEU A 19 13.15 -6.40 -13.72
CA LEU A 19 11.70 -6.55 -13.64
C LEU A 19 11.21 -5.77 -12.39
N SER A 20 10.79 -4.52 -12.59
CA SER A 20 10.24 -3.69 -11.51
C SER A 20 8.78 -4.06 -11.24
N VAL A 21 8.54 -5.28 -10.75
CA VAL A 21 7.36 -5.55 -9.93
C VAL A 21 7.63 -4.83 -8.61
N PHE A 22 6.72 -3.97 -8.14
CA PHE A 22 6.79 -3.40 -6.79
C PHE A 22 6.51 -4.47 -5.70
N ALA A 23 7.01 -5.70 -5.87
CA ALA A 23 7.02 -6.77 -4.88
C ALA A 23 8.21 -6.62 -3.89
N GLY A 24 8.72 -5.40 -3.75
CA GLY A 24 9.88 -5.08 -2.92
C GLY A 24 9.56 -4.30 -1.65
N THR A 25 8.30 -3.93 -1.41
CA THR A 25 7.86 -3.24 -0.19
C THR A 25 7.40 -4.26 0.84
N ARG A 26 8.02 -4.25 2.02
CA ARG A 26 7.59 -5.07 3.17
C ARG A 26 6.97 -4.17 4.22
N SER A 27 5.85 -4.60 4.79
CA SER A 27 5.16 -3.88 5.85
C SER A 27 5.59 -4.39 7.24
N PRO A 28 6.19 -3.54 8.08
CA PRO A 28 6.43 -3.85 9.49
C PRO A 28 5.19 -3.60 10.37
N ASP A 29 3.99 -3.37 9.82
CA ASP A 29 2.81 -3.02 10.62
C ASP A 29 2.45 -4.09 11.65
N HIS A 30 2.56 -5.36 11.27
CA HIS A 30 2.30 -6.47 12.19
C HIS A 30 3.35 -6.61 13.29
N ILE A 31 4.54 -6.04 13.09
CA ILE A 31 5.58 -5.96 14.14
C ILE A 31 5.15 -4.93 15.17
N ALA A 32 4.62 -3.78 14.72
CA ALA A 32 4.00 -2.81 15.61
C ALA A 32 2.77 -3.39 16.33
N THR A 33 1.95 -4.23 15.68
CA THR A 33 0.85 -4.93 16.36
C THR A 33 1.32 -5.79 17.53
N ILE A 34 2.43 -6.53 17.37
CA ILE A 34 3.02 -7.33 18.46
C ILE A 34 3.50 -6.42 19.60
N ARG A 35 4.14 -5.30 19.27
CA ARG A 35 4.59 -4.29 20.22
C ARG A 35 3.41 -3.71 21.03
N GLU A 36 2.34 -3.28 20.36
CA GLU A 36 1.16 -2.68 20.99
C GLU A 36 0.38 -3.69 21.84
N ALA A 37 0.36 -4.98 21.45
CA ALA A 37 -0.25 -6.03 22.25
C ALA A 37 0.40 -6.20 23.63
N ARG A 38 1.69 -5.84 23.77
CA ARG A 38 2.43 -5.89 25.04
C ARG A 38 2.67 -4.52 25.66
N ARG A 39 2.37 -3.43 24.94
CA ARG A 39 2.67 -2.03 25.33
C ARG A 39 4.14 -1.85 25.73
N THR A 40 5.02 -2.51 24.99
CA THR A 40 6.48 -2.46 25.17
C THR A 40 7.12 -1.66 24.04
N ASN A 41 8.43 -1.43 24.12
CA ASN A 41 9.17 -0.82 23.01
C ASN A 41 9.59 -1.84 21.93
N GLU A 42 9.55 -3.14 22.28
CA GLU A 42 9.97 -4.23 21.42
C GLU A 42 8.78 -5.14 21.05
N PRO A 43 8.75 -5.68 19.83
CA PRO A 43 9.72 -5.44 18.75
C PRO A 43 9.56 -4.05 18.10
N ASP A 44 10.67 -3.34 17.84
CA ASP A 44 10.62 -2.02 17.21
C ASP A 44 10.46 -2.13 15.66
N PRO A 45 9.40 -1.54 15.05
CA PRO A 45 9.20 -1.51 13.60
C PRO A 45 10.35 -0.88 12.81
N ILE A 46 11.11 0.04 13.41
CA ILE A 46 12.24 0.70 12.77
C ILE A 46 13.37 -0.31 12.51
N THR A 47 13.68 -1.14 13.51
CA THR A 47 14.67 -2.22 13.38
C THR A 47 14.26 -3.19 12.28
N ALA A 48 12.96 -3.53 12.23
CA ALA A 48 12.45 -4.41 11.21
C ALA A 48 12.52 -3.82 9.79
N ALA A 49 12.23 -2.52 9.64
CA ALA A 49 12.38 -1.82 8.38
C ALA A 49 13.83 -1.88 7.87
N ALA A 50 14.81 -1.63 8.73
CA ALA A 50 16.23 -1.74 8.38
C ALA A 50 16.61 -3.16 7.94
N ILE A 51 16.12 -4.20 8.64
CA ILE A 51 16.34 -5.60 8.24
C ILE A 51 15.72 -5.88 6.86
N CYS A 52 14.53 -5.34 6.59
CA CYS A 52 13.88 -5.50 5.28
C CYS A 52 14.72 -4.88 4.17
N GLU A 53 15.25 -3.67 4.35
CA GLU A 53 16.12 -3.01 3.37
C GLU A 53 17.41 -3.82 3.13
N LEU A 54 18.05 -4.29 4.21
CA LEU A 54 19.25 -5.14 4.12
C LEU A 54 18.97 -6.49 3.42
N ALA A 55 17.74 -6.99 3.52
CA ALA A 55 17.29 -8.19 2.83
C ALA A 55 16.86 -7.93 1.36
N GLY A 56 17.06 -6.71 0.84
CA GLY A 56 16.77 -6.35 -0.55
C GLY A 56 15.39 -5.75 -0.80
N ALA A 57 14.70 -5.25 0.23
CA ALA A 57 13.50 -4.46 0.03
C ALA A 57 13.81 -3.17 -0.74
N HIS A 58 12.96 -2.82 -1.70
CA HIS A 58 13.10 -1.60 -2.53
C HIS A 58 12.28 -0.42 -1.97
N GLY A 59 11.58 -0.66 -0.88
CA GLY A 59 10.80 0.32 -0.15
C GLY A 59 10.28 -0.27 1.16
N ILE A 60 9.79 0.60 2.02
CA ILE A 60 9.10 0.27 3.26
C ILE A 60 7.72 0.90 3.19
N THR A 61 6.68 0.08 3.39
CA THR A 61 5.30 0.54 3.46
C THR A 61 4.80 0.43 4.88
N VAL A 62 4.18 1.48 5.42
CA VAL A 62 3.56 1.45 6.75
C VAL A 62 2.16 2.05 6.73
N HIS A 63 1.23 1.46 7.47
CA HIS A 63 -0.14 1.99 7.58
C HIS A 63 -0.33 2.82 8.85
N LEU A 64 -0.35 4.15 8.70
CA LEU A 64 -0.67 5.09 9.77
C LEU A 64 -2.18 5.29 9.87
N ARG A 65 -2.84 4.45 10.68
CA ARG A 65 -4.27 4.54 10.93
C ARG A 65 -4.66 5.77 11.76
N GLY A 66 -5.87 6.29 11.53
CA GLY A 66 -6.45 7.36 12.37
C GLY A 66 -6.54 6.97 13.85
N ASP A 67 -6.84 5.70 14.15
CA ASP A 67 -6.96 5.17 15.52
C ASP A 67 -5.64 4.72 16.16
N ARG A 68 -4.51 4.80 15.43
CA ARG A 68 -3.15 4.42 15.89
C ARG A 68 -3.08 3.02 16.54
N ARG A 69 -3.77 2.04 15.95
CA ARG A 69 -3.80 0.67 16.49
C ARG A 69 -2.44 -0.05 16.52
N HIS A 70 -1.54 0.28 15.60
CA HIS A 70 -0.22 -0.35 15.47
C HIS A 70 0.88 0.68 15.25
N ILE A 71 1.04 1.16 14.03
CA ILE A 71 2.03 2.18 13.68
C ILE A 71 1.65 3.50 14.34
N GLN A 72 2.62 4.09 15.03
CA GLN A 72 2.48 5.35 15.75
C GLN A 72 3.07 6.50 14.94
N HIS A 73 2.68 7.73 15.27
CA HIS A 73 3.27 8.93 14.68
C HIS A 73 4.79 8.98 14.90
N ARG A 74 5.29 8.55 16.07
CA ARG A 74 6.73 8.36 16.34
C ARG A 74 7.39 7.52 15.24
N ASP A 75 6.77 6.39 14.91
CA ASP A 75 7.40 5.40 14.04
C ASP A 75 7.61 5.98 12.64
N VAL A 76 6.58 6.66 12.13
CA VAL A 76 6.63 7.31 10.81
C VAL A 76 7.70 8.40 10.75
N LYS A 77 7.86 9.21 11.81
CA LYS A 77 8.90 10.24 11.88
C LYS A 77 10.30 9.64 11.82
N ILE A 78 10.55 8.61 12.62
CA ILE A 78 11.87 7.95 12.63
C ILE A 78 12.12 7.23 11.29
N LEU A 79 11.13 6.54 10.75
CA LEU A 79 11.25 5.86 9.45
C LEU A 79 11.65 6.81 8.34
N ARG A 80 11.14 8.04 8.31
CA ARG A 80 11.56 9.05 7.33
C ARG A 80 13.03 9.43 7.43
N GLU A 81 13.60 9.41 8.63
CA GLU A 81 15.01 9.71 8.86
C GLU A 81 15.92 8.51 8.57
N THR A 82 15.42 7.29 8.77
CA THR A 82 16.23 6.07 8.70
C THR A 82 16.16 5.33 7.37
N VAL A 83 14.97 5.24 6.75
CA VAL A 83 14.74 4.50 5.49
C VAL A 83 15.62 5.09 4.38
N LYS A 84 16.37 4.22 3.69
CA LYS A 84 17.28 4.61 2.60
C LYS A 84 16.70 4.40 1.21
N THR A 85 15.67 3.55 1.13
CA THR A 85 14.89 3.29 -0.07
C THR A 85 13.66 4.20 -0.09
N LYS A 86 12.51 3.73 -0.60
CA LYS A 86 11.28 4.51 -0.65
C LYS A 86 10.43 4.28 0.60
N LEU A 87 9.98 5.35 1.24
CA LEU A 87 8.95 5.27 2.27
C LEU A 87 7.56 5.50 1.64
N ASN A 88 6.70 4.50 1.75
CA ASN A 88 5.27 4.60 1.42
C ASN A 88 4.44 4.62 2.70
N ILE A 89 3.57 5.63 2.85
CA ILE A 89 2.62 5.69 3.97
C ILE A 89 1.22 5.38 3.47
N GLU A 90 0.66 4.28 3.94
CA GLU A 90 -0.77 4.00 3.82
C GLU A 90 -1.55 4.82 4.85
N MET A 91 -2.65 5.45 4.43
CA MET A 91 -3.50 6.27 5.30
C MET A 91 -4.88 6.52 4.70
N ALA A 92 -5.86 6.80 5.57
CA ALA A 92 -7.13 7.37 5.14
C ALA A 92 -7.02 8.84 4.70
N ALA A 93 -7.90 9.25 3.79
CA ALA A 93 -8.03 10.63 3.30
C ALA A 93 -8.67 11.60 4.32
N THR A 94 -8.16 11.61 5.55
CA THR A 94 -8.61 12.51 6.62
C THR A 94 -7.64 13.68 6.81
N LYS A 95 -8.14 14.83 7.26
CA LYS A 95 -7.32 16.03 7.48
C LYS A 95 -6.19 15.80 8.49
N GLU A 96 -6.46 15.05 9.56
CA GLU A 96 -5.49 14.76 10.61
C GLU A 96 -4.30 13.97 10.06
N VAL A 97 -4.56 12.81 9.44
CA VAL A 97 -3.47 11.94 8.96
C VAL A 97 -2.76 12.54 7.75
N THR A 98 -3.49 13.29 6.90
CA THR A 98 -2.88 14.08 5.81
C THR A 98 -1.92 15.12 6.35
N GLY A 99 -2.26 15.79 7.45
CA GLY A 99 -1.36 16.75 8.12
C GLY A 99 -0.05 16.10 8.54
N ILE A 100 -0.12 14.89 9.11
CA ILE A 100 1.09 14.14 9.50
C ILE A 100 1.93 13.75 8.28
N ALA A 101 1.30 13.27 7.20
CA ALA A 101 2.02 12.97 5.97
C ALA A 101 2.71 14.22 5.37
N LEU A 102 2.11 15.40 5.52
CA LEU A 102 2.70 16.67 5.10
C LEU A 102 3.82 17.17 6.03
N GLU A 103 3.82 16.80 7.31
CA GLU A 103 4.98 17.02 8.20
C GLU A 103 6.15 16.11 7.83
N VAL A 104 5.85 14.85 7.47
CA VAL A 104 6.85 13.80 7.25
C VAL A 104 7.43 13.86 5.83
N ILE A 105 6.63 14.22 4.82
CA ILE A 105 7.00 14.21 3.39
C ILE A 105 7.57 12.84 2.96
N PRO A 106 6.76 11.76 2.97
CA PRO A 106 7.20 10.46 2.46
C PRO A 106 7.39 10.50 0.93
N ASP A 107 8.07 9.50 0.37
CA ASP A 107 8.25 9.37 -1.08
C ASP A 107 6.93 9.05 -1.80
N GLN A 108 6.04 8.33 -1.10
CA GLN A 108 4.71 7.98 -1.58
C GLN A 108 3.69 7.93 -0.43
N VAL A 109 2.43 8.24 -0.73
CA VAL A 109 1.26 7.95 0.08
C VAL A 109 0.31 7.05 -0.72
N THR A 110 -0.16 5.97 -0.12
CA THR A 110 -1.27 5.16 -0.65
C THR A 110 -2.53 5.46 0.16
N LEU A 111 -3.57 6.00 -0.49
CA LEU A 111 -4.85 6.19 0.17
C LEU A 111 -5.61 4.86 0.21
N VAL A 112 -5.96 4.45 1.43
CA VAL A 112 -6.67 3.20 1.73
C VAL A 112 -8.00 3.51 2.42
N PRO A 113 -9.02 2.65 2.28
CA PRO A 113 -10.26 2.83 3.04
C PRO A 113 -9.98 2.57 4.53
N GLU A 114 -10.50 3.45 5.39
CA GLU A 114 -10.60 3.16 6.83
C GLU A 114 -12.05 3.38 7.25
N LEU A 115 -12.76 2.29 7.54
CA LEU A 115 -14.05 2.36 8.21
C LEU A 115 -13.85 2.33 9.74
N PRO A 116 -14.65 3.08 10.52
CA PRO A 116 -14.66 2.95 11.98
C PRO A 116 -14.97 1.49 12.37
N GLY A 117 -14.06 0.85 13.11
CA GLY A 117 -14.23 -0.53 13.60
C GLY A 117 -13.73 -1.64 12.67
N GLU A 118 -13.23 -1.33 11.47
CA GLU A 118 -12.67 -2.33 10.56
C GLU A 118 -11.26 -2.75 11.00
N ILE A 119 -11.01 -4.07 11.03
CA ILE A 119 -9.74 -4.68 11.45
C ILE A 119 -8.74 -4.74 10.28
N THR A 120 -9.24 -5.02 9.07
CA THR A 120 -8.50 -5.14 7.81
C THR A 120 -9.37 -4.59 6.68
N THR A 121 -8.81 -3.89 5.70
CA THR A 121 -9.57 -3.42 4.53
C THR A 121 -10.18 -4.62 3.79
N THR A 122 -11.51 -4.75 3.87
CA THR A 122 -12.24 -5.87 3.25
C THR A 122 -12.40 -5.65 1.73
N GLY A 123 -12.12 -4.44 1.24
CA GLY A 123 -12.15 -4.06 -0.16
C GLY A 123 -11.26 -2.84 -0.45
N GLY A 124 -11.20 -2.45 -1.71
CA GLY A 124 -10.50 -1.24 -2.14
C GLY A 124 -11.23 0.05 -1.74
N LEU A 125 -10.51 1.17 -1.83
CA LEU A 125 -11.06 2.51 -1.72
C LEU A 125 -12.10 2.71 -2.84
N ASP A 126 -13.34 3.00 -2.46
CA ASP A 126 -14.37 3.38 -3.41
C ASP A 126 -14.16 4.83 -3.88
N CYS A 127 -13.52 4.99 -5.04
CA CYS A 127 -13.23 6.27 -5.65
C CYS A 127 -14.48 7.02 -6.14
N THR A 128 -15.64 6.36 -6.17
CA THR A 128 -16.90 7.05 -6.52
C THR A 128 -17.50 7.78 -5.34
N ARG A 129 -17.10 7.43 -4.11
CA ARG A 129 -17.57 8.02 -2.85
C ARG A 129 -16.52 8.97 -2.28
N ASN A 130 -16.97 9.95 -1.50
CA ASN A 130 -16.10 10.92 -0.81
C ASN A 130 -15.06 11.60 -1.75
N GLN A 131 -15.43 11.82 -3.02
CA GLN A 131 -14.54 12.32 -4.07
C GLN A 131 -13.87 13.64 -3.69
N GLU A 132 -14.60 14.54 -3.01
CA GLU A 132 -14.06 15.83 -2.56
C GLU A 132 -12.91 15.65 -1.56
N ALA A 133 -13.06 14.75 -0.58
CA ALA A 133 -12.04 14.48 0.42
C ALA A 133 -10.80 13.84 -0.23
N ILE A 134 -11.01 12.85 -1.10
CA ILE A 134 -9.93 12.17 -1.83
C ILE A 134 -9.19 13.16 -2.74
N THR A 135 -9.92 13.94 -3.54
CA THR A 135 -9.34 14.95 -4.44
C THR A 135 -8.55 16.01 -3.67
N SER A 136 -9.08 16.47 -2.54
CA SER A 136 -8.41 17.46 -1.69
C SER A 136 -7.10 16.89 -1.12
N ALA A 137 -7.13 15.66 -0.60
CA ALA A 137 -5.92 14.98 -0.11
C ALA A 137 -4.88 14.79 -1.22
N ILE A 138 -5.29 14.28 -2.39
CA ILE A 138 -4.41 14.12 -3.57
C ILE A 138 -3.73 15.45 -3.92
N LYS A 139 -4.51 16.54 -4.04
CA LYS A 139 -3.98 17.86 -4.40
C LYS A 139 -2.97 18.37 -3.38
N HIS A 140 -3.27 18.31 -2.09
CA HIS A 140 -2.36 18.79 -1.06
C HIS A 140 -1.06 17.99 -1.01
N LEU A 141 -1.14 16.66 -1.08
CA LEU A 141 0.03 15.78 -1.06
C LEU A 141 0.91 16.01 -2.31
N GLN A 142 0.30 16.03 -3.50
CA GLN A 142 1.03 16.24 -4.75
C GLN A 142 1.66 17.63 -4.85
N SER A 143 1.02 18.67 -4.28
CA SER A 143 1.59 20.03 -4.23
C SER A 143 2.85 20.10 -3.37
N ASN A 144 3.07 19.12 -2.49
CA ASN A 144 4.26 18.98 -1.67
C ASN A 144 5.21 17.89 -2.18
N ASN A 145 5.12 17.57 -3.48
CA ASN A 145 5.97 16.58 -4.17
C ASN A 145 5.85 15.13 -3.65
N ILE A 146 4.76 14.79 -2.95
CA ILE A 146 4.48 13.43 -2.52
C ILE A 146 3.76 12.68 -3.65
N ASN A 147 4.23 11.49 -4.01
CA ASN A 147 3.53 10.64 -4.97
C ASN A 147 2.27 10.05 -4.31
N VAL A 148 1.13 10.09 -4.99
CA VAL A 148 -0.12 9.57 -4.43
C VAL A 148 -0.61 8.38 -5.25
N SER A 149 -0.78 7.25 -4.55
CA SER A 149 -1.41 6.02 -5.01
C SER A 149 -2.79 5.85 -4.37
N LEU A 150 -3.73 5.19 -5.07
CA LEU A 150 -5.01 4.78 -4.49
C LEU A 150 -5.09 3.26 -4.46
N PHE A 151 -5.39 2.68 -3.30
CA PHE A 151 -5.65 1.25 -3.16
C PHE A 151 -7.09 0.96 -3.59
N ILE A 152 -7.31 0.28 -4.71
CA ILE A 152 -8.64 0.09 -5.31
C ILE A 152 -8.85 -1.35 -5.76
N ASP A 153 -10.10 -1.77 -5.88
CA ASP A 153 -10.43 -3.07 -6.48
C ASP A 153 -10.13 -3.07 -7.99
N PRO A 154 -9.81 -4.23 -8.59
CA PRO A 154 -9.49 -4.38 -10.01
C PRO A 154 -10.75 -4.28 -10.89
N ALA A 155 -11.39 -3.11 -10.87
CA ALA A 155 -12.59 -2.79 -11.63
C ALA A 155 -12.36 -1.54 -12.49
N GLU A 156 -12.74 -1.61 -13.76
CA GLU A 156 -12.56 -0.50 -14.72
C GLU A 156 -13.20 0.82 -14.22
N SER A 157 -14.37 0.74 -13.59
CA SER A 157 -15.05 1.92 -13.03
C SER A 157 -14.21 2.62 -11.94
N GLN A 158 -13.57 1.84 -11.06
CA GLN A 158 -12.71 2.37 -9.99
C GLN A 158 -11.42 2.95 -10.55
N ILE A 159 -10.82 2.32 -11.56
CA ILE A 159 -9.62 2.79 -12.25
C ILE A 159 -9.87 4.12 -12.96
N ARG A 160 -11.00 4.24 -13.67
CA ARG A 160 -11.41 5.49 -14.33
C ARG A 160 -11.71 6.59 -13.31
N ALA A 161 -12.34 6.25 -12.19
CA ALA A 161 -12.59 7.19 -11.09
C ALA A 161 -11.27 7.65 -10.44
N ALA A 162 -10.33 6.74 -10.16
CA ALA A 162 -9.01 7.09 -9.64
C ALA A 162 -8.27 8.09 -10.55
N LEU A 163 -8.34 7.86 -11.87
CA LEU A 163 -7.77 8.76 -12.86
C LEU A 163 -8.43 10.15 -12.85
N SER A 164 -9.76 10.23 -12.76
CA SER A 164 -10.47 11.52 -12.73
C SER A 164 -10.21 12.31 -11.46
N LEU A 165 -9.93 11.63 -10.34
CA LEU A 165 -9.50 12.25 -9.07
C LEU A 165 -8.07 12.79 -9.10
N GLY A 166 -7.29 12.45 -10.14
CA GLY A 166 -5.91 12.93 -10.33
C GLY A 166 -4.83 12.03 -9.72
N ALA A 167 -5.15 10.79 -9.36
CA ALA A 167 -4.15 9.82 -8.93
C ALA A 167 -3.21 9.45 -10.09
N ARG A 168 -1.91 9.38 -9.82
CA ARG A 168 -0.89 9.03 -10.84
C ARG A 168 -0.57 7.54 -10.86
N THR A 169 -0.78 6.88 -9.72
CA THR A 169 -0.56 5.46 -9.50
C THR A 169 -1.78 4.89 -8.80
N ILE A 170 -2.00 3.59 -8.99
CA ILE A 170 -3.01 2.82 -8.28
C ILE A 170 -2.35 1.55 -7.76
N GLU A 171 -2.88 1.04 -6.66
CA GLU A 171 -2.53 -0.25 -6.09
C GLU A 171 -3.77 -1.14 -6.17
N LEU A 172 -3.65 -2.27 -6.86
CA LEU A 172 -4.78 -3.16 -7.09
C LEU A 172 -4.93 -4.13 -5.91
N ASN A 173 -6.13 -4.20 -5.36
CA ASN A 173 -6.48 -5.15 -4.32
C ASN A 173 -6.43 -6.59 -4.85
N THR A 174 -5.45 -7.37 -4.37
CA THR A 174 -5.29 -8.78 -4.73
C THR A 174 -5.86 -9.75 -3.69
N ALA A 175 -6.60 -9.27 -2.68
CA ALA A 175 -7.10 -10.11 -1.59
C ALA A 175 -7.94 -11.29 -2.09
N LEU A 176 -8.85 -11.06 -3.04
CA LEU A 176 -9.65 -12.13 -3.65
C LEU A 176 -8.80 -13.23 -4.29
N TYR A 177 -7.72 -12.87 -4.98
CA TYR A 177 -6.79 -13.83 -5.56
C TYR A 177 -6.02 -14.59 -4.46
N SER A 178 -5.52 -13.88 -3.46
CA SER A 178 -4.79 -14.47 -2.34
C SER A 178 -5.65 -15.48 -1.57
N ASP A 179 -6.87 -15.10 -1.20
CA ASP A 179 -7.81 -15.95 -0.46
C ASP A 179 -8.18 -17.22 -1.25
N ALA A 180 -8.46 -17.05 -2.55
CA ALA A 180 -8.81 -18.16 -3.43
C ALA A 180 -7.66 -19.15 -3.68
N THR A 181 -6.41 -18.76 -3.39
CA THR A 181 -5.19 -19.57 -3.63
C THR A 181 -4.48 -20.02 -2.35
N LEU A 182 -4.98 -19.68 -1.15
CA LEU A 182 -4.38 -20.00 0.16
C LEU A 182 -3.96 -21.46 0.36
N ARG A 183 -4.61 -22.42 -0.31
CA ARG A 183 -4.33 -23.86 -0.18
C ARG A 183 -3.38 -24.40 -1.25
N ASN A 184 -2.67 -23.54 -2.00
CA ASN A 184 -1.86 -23.90 -3.16
C ASN A 184 -2.63 -24.75 -4.19
N ARG A 185 -3.93 -24.50 -4.31
CA ARG A 185 -4.80 -25.12 -5.31
C ARG A 185 -5.28 -24.03 -6.23
N GLU A 186 -5.16 -24.28 -7.53
CA GLU A 186 -5.80 -23.45 -8.52
C GLU A 186 -7.32 -23.63 -8.40
N THR A 187 -8.01 -22.53 -8.19
CA THR A 187 -9.47 -22.46 -8.08
C THR A 187 -9.99 -21.60 -9.22
N GLN A 188 -11.19 -21.90 -9.72
CA GLN A 188 -11.82 -21.06 -10.74
C GLN A 188 -11.90 -19.60 -10.30
N GLN A 189 -12.26 -19.35 -9.03
CA GLN A 189 -12.28 -18.02 -8.43
C GLN A 189 -10.90 -17.35 -8.44
N GLY A 190 -9.81 -18.08 -8.18
CA GLY A 190 -8.45 -17.56 -8.25
C GLY A 190 -8.04 -17.20 -9.68
N THR A 191 -8.39 -18.03 -10.66
CA THR A 191 -8.11 -17.74 -12.08
C THR A 191 -8.87 -16.50 -12.56
N GLU A 192 -10.14 -16.36 -12.18
CA GLU A 192 -10.97 -15.19 -12.49
C GLU A 192 -10.43 -13.91 -11.82
N ALA A 193 -10.06 -13.98 -10.54
CA ALA A 193 -9.48 -12.85 -9.81
C ALA A 193 -8.13 -12.41 -10.43
N LEU A 194 -7.28 -13.36 -10.83
CA LEU A 194 -6.02 -13.05 -11.51
C LEU A 194 -6.27 -12.40 -12.89
N ALA A 195 -7.25 -12.90 -13.64
CA ALA A 195 -7.63 -12.33 -14.93
C ALA A 195 -8.12 -10.88 -14.78
N ALA A 196 -8.94 -10.60 -13.76
CA ALA A 196 -9.41 -9.25 -13.46
C ALA A 196 -8.25 -8.29 -13.16
N VAL A 197 -7.27 -8.71 -12.32
CA VAL A 197 -6.08 -7.91 -12.02
C VAL A 197 -5.24 -7.66 -13.28
N LYS A 198 -5.05 -8.67 -14.14
CA LYS A 198 -4.31 -8.53 -15.40
C LYS A 198 -4.99 -7.53 -16.34
N GLN A 199 -6.30 -7.63 -16.50
CA GLN A 199 -7.08 -6.72 -17.33
C GLN A 199 -7.04 -5.29 -16.78
N ALA A 200 -7.23 -5.13 -15.47
CA ALA A 200 -7.09 -3.86 -14.78
C ALA A 200 -5.72 -3.21 -15.01
N ALA A 201 -4.65 -4.01 -15.08
CA ALA A 201 -3.31 -3.51 -15.31
C ALA A 201 -3.03 -3.03 -16.75
N GLU A 202 -3.91 -3.31 -17.70
CA GLU A 202 -3.80 -2.86 -19.08
C GLU A 202 -4.42 -1.49 -19.35
N LEU A 203 -5.20 -0.97 -18.39
CA LEU A 203 -5.88 0.34 -18.43
C LEU A 203 -4.98 1.49 -17.92
#